data_AF-A0A5K7S3B7-F1
#
_entry.id   AF-A0A5K7S3B7-F1
#
_cell.length_a   1.000
_cell.length_b   1.000
_cell.length_c   1.000
_cell.angle_alpha   90.00
_cell.angle_beta   90.00
_cell.angle_gamma   90.00
#
_symmetry.space_group_name_H-M   'P 1'
#
loop_
_entity.id
_entity.type
_entity.pdbx_description
1 polymer ?
#
loop_
_entity_poly.entity_id
_entity_poly.type
_entity_poly.pdbx_seq_one_letter_code
_entity_poly.pdbx_strand_id
1 'polypeptide(L)'
;MTLAWYGHLKFAELKWFSKLGIIAIILISWGIALFEYMFQVPANRMGYKENGGPFSLIELKVIQEVITLLVFTAFSVILFKNENFRFNHLIGFVFLILAVYFIFKK
;
A
#
# COMPACT_ATOMS: atom_id res chain seq x y z
N MET A 1 -2.93 -0.70 2.95
CA MET A 1 -4.10 -1.05 2.11
C MET A 1 -3.83 -2.25 1.18
N THR A 2 -2.57 -2.62 0.93
CA THR A 2 -2.19 -3.69 0.00
C THR A 2 -2.85 -5.04 0.31
N LEU A 3 -2.93 -5.43 1.58
CA LEU A 3 -3.45 -6.76 1.95
C LEU A 3 -4.96 -6.86 1.72
N ALA A 4 -5.72 -5.83 2.09
CA ALA A 4 -7.17 -5.80 1.88
C ALA A 4 -7.55 -5.88 0.39
N TRP A 5 -6.74 -5.25 -0.47
CA TRP A 5 -6.98 -5.14 -1.91
C TRP A 5 -6.52 -6.36 -2.70
N TYR A 6 -5.37 -6.95 -2.37
CA TYR A 6 -4.76 -8.00 -3.18
C TYR A 6 -4.59 -9.34 -2.46
N GLY A 7 -4.67 -9.36 -1.13
CA GLY A 7 -4.45 -10.58 -0.33
C GLY A 7 -5.42 -11.69 -0.69
N HIS A 8 -6.68 -11.35 -0.95
CA HIS A 8 -7.71 -12.32 -1.35
C HIS A 8 -7.39 -13.06 -2.66
N LEU A 9 -6.64 -12.43 -3.57
CA LEU A 9 -6.20 -13.08 -4.82
C LEU A 9 -5.24 -14.22 -4.52
N LYS A 10 -4.36 -14.07 -3.52
CA LYS A 10 -3.47 -15.14 -3.08
C LYS A 10 -4.23 -16.18 -2.26
N PHE A 11 -5.11 -15.74 -1.37
CA PHE A 11 -5.88 -16.65 -0.52
C PHE A 11 -6.84 -17.53 -1.32
N ALA A 12 -7.24 -17.13 -2.54
CA ALA A 12 -8.00 -17.98 -3.45
C ALA A 12 -7.29 -19.32 -3.80
N GLU A 13 -5.98 -19.44 -3.61
CA GLU A 13 -5.26 -20.72 -3.72
C GLU A 13 -5.59 -21.70 -2.58
N LEU A 14 -6.11 -21.21 -1.45
CA LEU A 14 -6.55 -22.04 -0.33
C LEU A 14 -7.94 -22.62 -0.61
N LYS A 15 -8.05 -23.96 -0.58
CA LYS A 15 -9.28 -24.72 -0.91
C LYS A 15 -10.55 -24.29 -0.16
N TRP A 16 -10.41 -23.72 1.03
CA TRP A 16 -11.55 -23.22 1.81
C TRP A 16 -11.94 -21.79 1.40
N PHE A 17 -10.95 -20.96 1.09
CA PHE A 17 -11.16 -19.57 0.68
C PHE A 17 -11.71 -19.47 -0.75
N SER A 18 -11.32 -20.41 -1.63
CA SER A 18 -11.82 -20.49 -3.01
C SER A 18 -13.33 -20.80 -3.10
N LYS A 19 -13.94 -21.27 -2.01
CA LYS A 19 -15.39 -21.53 -1.91
C LYS A 19 -16.17 -20.35 -1.36
N LEU A 20 -15.50 -19.30 -0.90
CA LEU A 20 -16.16 -18.11 -0.38
C LEU A 20 -16.79 -17.32 -1.53
N GLY A 21 -18.05 -16.93 -1.36
CA GLY A 21 -18.70 -16.00 -2.26
C GLY A 21 -18.08 -14.60 -2.15
N ILE A 22 -18.27 -13.78 -3.19
CA ILE A 22 -17.72 -12.42 -3.27
C ILE A 22 -18.09 -11.54 -2.06
N ILE A 23 -19.28 -11.71 -1.49
CA ILE A 23 -19.73 -10.97 -0.30
C ILE A 23 -18.84 -11.30 0.90
N ALA A 24 -18.52 -12.57 1.13
CA ALA A 24 -17.64 -12.98 2.22
C ALA A 24 -16.21 -12.43 2.03
N ILE A 25 -15.71 -12.43 0.79
CA ILE A 25 -14.41 -11.84 0.45
C ILE A 25 -14.38 -10.34 0.77
N ILE A 26 -15.42 -9.59 0.37
CA ILE A 26 -15.54 -8.15 0.67
C ILE A 26 -15.51 -7.90 2.19
N LEU A 27 -16.27 -8.66 2.97
CA LEU A 27 -16.31 -8.50 4.43
C LEU A 27 -14.96 -8.80 5.09
N ILE A 28 -14.26 -9.84 4.64
CA ILE A 28 -12.91 -10.17 5.11
C ILE A 28 -11.94 -9.04 4.73
N SER A 29 -11.99 -8.54 3.49
CA SER A 29 -11.18 -7.42 3.03
C SER A 29 -11.45 -6.15 3.83
N TRP A 30 -12.70 -5.86 4.20
CA TRP A 30 -13.03 -4.74 5.09
C TRP A 30 -12.46 -4.93 6.50
N GLY A 31 -12.52 -6.15 7.04
CA GLY A 31 -11.87 -6.47 8.32
C GLY A 31 -10.37 -6.19 8.27
N ILE A 32 -9.69 -6.62 7.20
CA ILE A 32 -8.25 -6.35 7.01
C ILE A 32 -8.00 -4.84 6.84
N ALA A 33 -8.83 -4.15 6.05
CA ALA A 33 -8.70 -2.71 5.83
C ALA A 33 -8.82 -1.91 7.13
N LEU A 34 -9.69 -2.33 8.05
CA LEU A 34 -9.80 -1.72 9.38
C LEU A 34 -8.45 -1.74 10.11
N PHE A 35 -7.78 -2.90 10.16
CA PHE A 35 -6.47 -3.00 10.80
C PHE A 35 -5.41 -2.14 10.10
N GLU A 36 -5.39 -2.11 8.77
CA GLU A 36 -4.46 -1.24 8.04
C GLU A 36 -4.73 0.25 8.34
N TYR A 37 -5.99 0.65 8.49
CA TYR A 37 -6.36 2.02 8.89
C TYR A 37 -5.98 2.36 10.33
N MET A 38 -6.01 1.39 11.25
CA MET A 38 -5.59 1.61 12.64
C MET A 38 -4.15 2.10 12.74
N PHE A 39 -3.29 1.80 11.76
CA PHE A 39 -1.92 2.33 11.70
C PHE A 39 -1.82 3.58 10.83
N GLN A 40 -2.46 3.57 9.65
CA GLN A 40 -2.32 4.63 8.67
C GLN A 40 -2.94 5.96 9.14
N VAL A 41 -4.11 5.91 9.81
CA VAL A 41 -4.82 7.12 10.25
C VAL A 41 -4.07 7.85 11.38
N PRO A 42 -3.62 7.19 12.47
CA PRO A 42 -2.82 7.86 13.50
C PRO A 42 -1.49 8.38 12.98
N ALA A 43 -0.79 7.62 12.13
CA ALA A 43 0.48 8.05 11.54
C ALA A 43 0.33 9.36 10.73
N ASN A 44 -0.69 9.42 9.85
CA ASN A 44 -0.97 10.64 9.09
C ASN A 44 -1.36 11.80 10.02
N ARG A 45 -2.15 11.54 11.05
CA ARG A 45 -2.57 12.57 12.01
C ARG A 45 -1.38 13.15 12.77
N MET A 46 -0.45 12.31 13.23
CA MET A 46 0.78 12.71 13.92
C MET A 46 1.76 13.45 13.00
N GLY A 47 1.83 13.07 11.72
CA GLY A 47 2.74 13.68 10.76
C GLY A 47 2.25 15.02 10.19
N TYR A 48 0.94 15.32 10.28
CA TYR A 48 0.34 16.47 9.63
C TYR A 48 0.65 17.79 10.32
N LYS A 49 1.10 18.77 9.54
CA LYS A 49 1.59 20.08 10.00
C LYS A 49 0.58 20.84 10.86
N GLU A 50 -0.69 20.83 10.48
CA GLU A 50 -1.73 21.53 11.25
C GLU A 50 -2.08 20.83 12.57
N ASN A 51 -1.68 19.56 12.74
CA ASN A 51 -1.80 18.82 13.99
C ASN A 51 -0.50 18.84 14.82
N GLY A 52 0.48 19.69 14.46
CA GLY A 52 1.77 19.78 15.15
C GLY A 52 2.86 18.85 14.61
N GLY A 53 2.60 18.14 13.50
CA GLY A 53 3.59 17.33 12.80
C GLY A 53 4.52 18.15 11.88
N PRO A 54 5.52 17.51 11.25
CA PRO A 54 6.48 18.22 10.41
C PRO A 54 6.07 18.34 8.93
N PHE A 55 5.05 17.61 8.46
CA PHE A 55 4.75 17.44 7.04
C PHE A 55 3.44 18.11 6.61
N SER A 56 3.46 18.79 5.46
CA SER A 56 2.26 19.26 4.76
C SER A 56 1.39 18.09 4.27
N LEU A 57 0.14 18.39 3.88
CA LEU A 57 -0.79 17.39 3.35
C LEU A 57 -0.21 16.66 2.12
N ILE A 58 0.47 17.41 1.24
CA ILE A 58 1.05 16.90 0.00
C ILE A 58 2.24 15.98 0.32
N GLU A 59 3.13 16.40 1.21
CA GLU A 59 4.28 15.59 1.65
C GLU A 59 3.83 14.28 2.28
N LEU A 60 2.81 14.29 3.14
CA LEU A 60 2.22 13.08 3.72
C LEU A 60 1.68 12.12 2.66
N LYS A 61 0.96 12.65 1.67
CA LYS A 61 0.40 11.82 0.60
C LYS A 61 1.51 11.15 -0.21
N VAL A 62 2.57 11.87 -0.51
CA VAL A 62 3.71 11.35 -1.27
C VAL A 62 4.47 10.29 -0.49
N ILE A 63 4.71 10.51 0.80
CA ILE A 63 5.27 9.48 1.69
C ILE A 63 4.41 8.22 1.65
N GLN A 64 3.08 8.36 1.72
CA GLN A 64 2.17 7.23 1.68
C GLN A 64 2.20 6.49 0.34
N GLU A 65 2.31 7.17 -0.79
CA GLU A 65 2.47 6.52 -2.11
C GLU A 65 3.79 5.74 -2.20
N VAL A 66 4.89 6.30 -1.71
CA VAL A 66 6.18 5.59 -1.64
C VAL A 66 6.06 4.35 -0.77
N ILE A 67 5.51 4.46 0.44
CA ILE A 67 5.29 3.30 1.33
C ILE A 67 4.41 2.27 0.65
N THR A 68 3.33 2.70 -0.02
CA THR A 68 2.39 1.79 -0.67
C THR A 68 3.06 1.00 -1.79
N LEU A 69 3.89 1.65 -2.60
CA LEU A 69 4.60 1.00 -3.70
C LEU A 69 5.71 0.07 -3.20
N LEU A 70 6.42 0.45 -2.13
CA LEU A 70 7.37 -0.43 -1.46
C LEU A 70 6.69 -1.67 -0.89
N VAL A 71 5.62 -1.50 -0.13
CA VAL A 71 4.85 -2.60 0.48
C VAL A 71 4.22 -3.48 -0.61
N PHE A 72 3.64 -2.87 -1.65
CA PHE A 72 3.08 -3.61 -2.79
C PHE A 72 4.13 -4.45 -3.51
N THR A 73 5.33 -3.90 -3.71
CA THR A 73 6.43 -4.60 -4.36
C THR A 73 6.94 -5.76 -3.51
N ALA A 74 7.13 -5.56 -2.21
CA ALA A 74 7.50 -6.65 -1.30
C ALA A 74 6.40 -7.73 -1.29
N PHE A 75 5.14 -7.32 -1.23
CA PHE A 75 3.97 -8.19 -1.27
C PHE A 75 3.91 -9.01 -2.57
N SER A 76 4.12 -8.39 -3.74
CA SER A 76 4.10 -9.09 -5.03
C SER A 76 5.23 -10.10 -5.14
N VAL A 77 6.45 -9.74 -4.73
CA VAL A 77 7.60 -10.65 -4.75
C VAL A 77 7.41 -11.83 -3.81
N ILE A 78 6.90 -11.61 -2.60
CA ILE A 78 6.77 -12.67 -1.57
C ILE A 78 5.58 -13.59 -1.88
N LEU A 79 4.41 -13.03 -2.21
CA LEU A 79 3.18 -13.82 -2.37
C LEU A 79 2.92 -14.26 -3.82
N PHE A 80 3.32 -13.46 -4.80
CA PHE A 80 3.06 -13.66 -6.22
C PHE A 80 4.36 -13.93 -6.99
N LYS A 81 5.23 -14.80 -6.42
CA LYS A 81 6.59 -15.22 -6.82
C LYS A 81 6.95 -15.32 -8.33
N ASN A 82 5.99 -15.21 -9.24
CA ASN A 82 6.10 -15.26 -10.70
C ASN A 82 6.10 -13.89 -11.42
N GLU A 83 5.94 -12.76 -10.72
CA GLU A 83 6.05 -11.45 -11.37
C GLU A 83 7.53 -11.10 -11.60
N ASN A 84 8.03 -11.40 -12.81
CA ASN A 84 9.37 -11.00 -13.23
C ASN A 84 9.49 -9.47 -13.19
N PHE A 85 10.42 -8.96 -12.38
CA PHE A 85 10.73 -7.54 -12.30
C PHE A 85 11.15 -7.03 -13.69
N ARG A 86 10.25 -6.31 -14.37
CA ARG A 86 10.54 -5.72 -15.69
C ARG A 86 11.26 -4.39 -15.52
N PHE A 87 12.09 -4.03 -16.49
CA PHE A 87 12.84 -2.76 -16.49
C PHE A 87 11.95 -1.53 -16.28
N ASN A 88 10.70 -1.57 -16.77
CA ASN A 88 9.71 -0.51 -16.58
C ASN A 88 9.38 -0.26 -15.09
N HIS A 89 9.46 -1.27 -14.22
CA HIS A 89 9.23 -1.12 -12.78
C HIS A 89 10.35 -0.30 -12.15
N LEU A 90 11.59 -0.53 -12.58
CA LEU A 90 12.75 0.23 -12.14
C LEU A 90 12.63 1.71 -12.56
N ILE A 91 12.22 1.98 -13.79
CA ILE A 91 11.94 3.34 -14.27
C ILE A 91 10.85 4.00 -13.41
N GLY A 92 9.78 3.27 -13.11
CA GLY A 92 8.72 3.74 -12.20
C GLY A 92 9.26 4.11 -10.82
N PHE A 93 10.13 3.29 -10.24
CA PHE A 93 10.80 3.59 -8.98
C PHE A 93 11.65 4.86 -9.04
N VAL A 94 12.40 5.07 -10.13
CA VAL A 94 13.17 6.30 -10.32
C VAL A 94 12.26 7.53 -10.36
N PHE A 95 11.12 7.45 -11.05
CA PHE A 95 10.15 8.55 -11.07
C PHE A 95 9.53 8.84 -9.70
N LEU A 96 9.33 7.84 -8.85
CA LEU A 96 8.90 8.06 -7.47
C LEU A 96 9.95 8.81 -6.66
N ILE A 97 11.23 8.44 -6.80
CA ILE A 97 12.33 9.15 -6.13
C ILE A 97 12.39 10.60 -6.60
N LEU A 98 12.23 10.84 -7.90
CA LEU A 98 12.16 12.21 -8.44
C LEU A 98 10.94 12.97 -7.90
N ALA A 99 9.78 12.34 -7.81
CA ALA A 99 8.59 12.95 -7.23
C ALA A 99 8.80 13.36 -5.76
N VAL A 100 9.41 12.48 -4.96
CA VAL A 100 9.81 12.81 -3.58
C VAL A 100 10.77 13.99 -3.57
N TYR A 101 11.83 13.96 -4.38
CA TYR A 101 12.80 15.05 -4.44
C TYR A 101 12.14 16.40 -4.74
N PHE A 102 11.31 16.48 -5.78
CA PHE A 102 10.68 17.75 -6.18
C PHE A 102 9.66 18.27 -5.18
N ILE A 103 8.93 17.39 -4.49
CA ILE A 103 7.90 17.80 -3.53
C ILE A 103 8.53 18.30 -2.22
N PHE A 104 9.68 17.75 -1.83
CA PHE A 104 10.41 18.16 -0.62
C PHE A 104 11.47 19.25 -0.89
N LYS A 105 11.69 19.62 -2.16
CA LYS A 105 12.60 20.71 -2.53
C LYS A 105 11.98 22.05 -2.15
N LYS A 106 12.67 22.79 -1.28
CA LYS A 106 12.32 24.18 -0.94
C LYS A 106 12.70 25.15 -2.05
#